data_AF-A0A974CIN7-F1
#
_entry.id   AF-A0A974CIN7-F1
#
_cell.length_a   1.000
_cell.length_b   1.000
_cell.length_c   1.000
_cell.angle_alpha   90.00
_cell.angle_beta   90.00
_cell.angle_gamma   90.00
#
_symmetry.space_group_name_H-M   'P 1'
#
loop_
_entity.id
_entity.type
_entity.pdbx_description
1 polymer ?
#
loop_
_entity_poly.entity_id
_entity_poly.type
_entity_poly.pdbx_seq_one_letter_code
_entity_poly.pdbx_strand_id
1 'polypeptide(L)'
;MAHLFACKKDNVVYLIMCLKCPTTGLYVGETGQTLRQQMNSHRFNIKHSNTDAPVAAHFCSNTHSIKDLRVTVLKGNFKTQQKQKEVGIQTHAKV
;
A
#
# COMPACT_ATOMS: atom_id res chain seq x y z
N MET A 1 -14.70 6.28 14.65
CA MET A 1 -13.95 7.51 14.36
C MET A 1 -12.85 7.16 13.36
N ALA A 2 -13.03 7.46 12.06
CA ALA A 2 -11.95 7.28 11.09
C ALA A 2 -10.88 8.34 11.38
N HIS A 3 -9.74 7.93 11.92
CA HIS A 3 -8.59 8.82 12.04
C HIS A 3 -8.14 9.18 10.63
N LEU A 4 -8.39 10.42 10.20
CA LEU A 4 -7.87 11.00 8.96
C LEU A 4 -6.35 11.15 9.12
N PHE A 5 -5.61 10.08 8.88
CA PHE A 5 -4.15 10.16 8.80
C PHE A 5 -3.78 10.98 7.56
N ALA A 6 -3.25 12.17 7.81
CA ALA A 6 -2.88 13.10 6.76
C ALA A 6 -1.81 12.48 5.84
N CYS A 7 -1.99 12.67 4.54
CA CYS A 7 -1.12 12.24 3.43
C CYS A 7 0.37 12.67 3.57
N LYS A 8 0.67 13.58 4.50
CA LYS A 8 2.00 14.14 4.79
C LYS A 8 2.76 13.41 5.90
N LYS A 9 2.16 12.42 6.56
CA LYS A 9 2.83 11.67 7.64
C LYS A 9 3.80 10.64 7.05
N ASP A 10 5.00 10.63 7.60
CA ASP A 10 6.04 9.63 7.45
C ASP A 10 5.86 8.48 8.46
N ASN A 11 6.56 7.36 8.24
CA ASN A 11 6.52 6.18 9.10
C ASN A 11 5.08 5.66 9.32
N VAL A 12 4.49 5.14 8.25
CA VAL A 12 3.10 4.64 8.23
C VAL A 12 3.02 3.21 7.70
N VAL A 13 2.13 2.44 8.31
CA VAL A 13 1.62 1.17 7.77
C VAL A 13 0.26 1.46 7.13
N TYR A 14 0.12 1.09 5.87
CA TYR A 14 -1.06 1.36 5.07
C TYR A 14 -1.58 0.08 4.40
N LEU A 15 -2.87 0.08 4.10
CA LEU A 15 -3.56 -0.94 3.33
C LEU A 15 -3.94 -0.36 1.97
N ILE A 16 -3.52 -1.03 0.90
CA ILE A 16 -4.12 -0.89 -0.42
C ILE A 16 -5.18 -1.98 -0.56
N MET A 17 -6.35 -1.61 -1.07
CA MET A 17 -7.43 -2.54 -1.37
C MET A 17 -7.95 -2.32 -2.79
N CYS A 18 -8.24 -3.41 -3.49
CA CYS A 18 -8.92 -3.41 -4.77
C CYS A 18 -10.43 -3.50 -4.57
N LEU A 19 -11.18 -2.56 -5.14
CA LEU A 19 -12.65 -2.53 -5.06
C LEU A 19 -13.33 -3.72 -5.74
N LYS A 20 -12.66 -4.35 -6.71
CA LYS A 20 -13.15 -5.54 -7.42
C LYS A 20 -12.80 -6.85 -6.71
N CYS A 21 -11.81 -6.83 -5.81
CA CYS A 21 -11.30 -8.00 -5.11
C CYS A 21 -11.27 -7.71 -3.59
N PRO A 22 -12.43 -7.55 -2.94
CA PRO A 22 -12.49 -7.08 -1.55
C PRO A 22 -11.82 -8.02 -0.54
N THR A 23 -11.70 -9.31 -0.87
CA THR A 23 -11.09 -10.34 0.00
C THR A 23 -9.68 -10.72 -0.42
N THR A 24 -9.36 -10.65 -1.71
CA THR A 24 -8.09 -11.17 -2.28
C THR A 24 -7.15 -10.08 -2.79
N GLY A 25 -7.66 -8.87 -3.08
CA GLY A 25 -6.87 -7.74 -3.58
C GLY A 25 -6.44 -6.80 -2.46
N LEU A 26 -5.86 -7.35 -1.40
CA LEU A 26 -5.41 -6.61 -0.23
C LEU A 26 -3.88 -6.62 -0.16
N TYR A 27 -3.28 -5.44 0.05
CA TYR A 27 -1.83 -5.29 0.18
C TYR A 27 -1.51 -4.40 1.38
N VAL A 28 -0.79 -4.95 2.36
CA VAL A 28 -0.28 -4.20 3.50
C VAL A 28 1.15 -3.78 3.20
N GLY A 29 1.39 -2.47 3.20
CA GLY A 29 2.69 -1.89 2.98
C GLY A 29 3.14 -1.04 4.16
N GLU A 30 4.44 -0.93 4.32
CA GLU A 30 5.09 -0.01 5.24
C GLU A 30 5.96 0.96 4.45
N THR A 31 6.05 2.21 4.91
CA THR A 31 6.96 3.18 4.32
C THR A 31 7.51 4.16 5.37
N GLY A 32 8.81 4.43 5.27
CA GLY A 32 9.45 5.53 5.98
C GLY A 32 9.28 6.88 5.27
N GLN A 33 8.83 6.87 4.00
CA GLN A 33 8.50 8.09 3.26
C GLN A 33 7.10 8.59 3.63
N THR A 34 6.71 9.76 3.12
CA THR A 34 5.31 10.18 3.24
C THR A 34 4.41 9.23 2.46
N LEU A 35 3.18 9.01 2.95
CA LEU A 35 2.19 8.23 2.22
C LEU A 35 1.99 8.75 0.79
N ARG A 36 2.04 10.08 0.59
CA ARG A 36 1.98 10.70 -0.74
C ARG A 36 3.05 10.18 -1.69
N GLN A 37 4.31 10.17 -1.26
CA GLN A 37 5.43 9.71 -2.09
C GLN A 37 5.28 8.22 -2.43
N GLN A 38 4.92 7.40 -1.44
CA GLN A 38 4.69 5.98 -1.65
C GLN A 38 3.55 5.74 -2.65
N MET A 39 2.45 6.47 -2.53
CA MET A 39 1.34 6.36 -3.48
C MET A 39 1.74 6.80 -4.88
N ASN A 40 2.50 7.89 -5.03
CA ASN A 40 2.99 8.31 -6.33
C ASN A 40 3.88 7.25 -6.98
N SER A 41 4.72 6.57 -6.21
CA SER A 41 5.53 5.44 -6.70
C SER A 41 4.66 4.29 -7.20
N HIS A 42 3.65 3.86 -6.44
CA HIS A 42 2.69 2.85 -6.89
C HIS A 42 1.97 3.26 -8.18
N ARG A 43 1.50 4.51 -8.25
CA ARG A 43 0.84 5.04 -9.45
C ARG A 43 1.77 5.06 -10.66
N PHE A 44 3.04 5.42 -10.45
CA PHE A 44 4.04 5.41 -11.50
C PHE A 44 4.26 3.98 -12.01
N ASN A 45 4.44 3.00 -11.13
CA ASN A 45 4.64 1.60 -11.53
C ASN A 45 3.44 1.04 -12.30
N ILE A 46 2.21 1.32 -11.84
CA ILE A 46 0.97 0.91 -12.54
C ILE A 46 0.90 1.57 -13.93
N LYS A 47 1.17 2.87 -14.02
CA LYS A 47 1.08 3.61 -15.29
C LYS A 47 2.09 3.11 -16.33
N HIS A 48 3.27 2.68 -15.89
CA HIS A 48 4.33 2.20 -16.76
C HIS A 48 4.41 0.66 -16.82
N SER A 49 3.39 -0.04 -16.34
CA SER A 49 3.33 -1.51 -16.33
C SER A 49 4.58 -2.17 -15.72
N ASN A 50 5.19 -1.54 -14.71
CA ASN A 50 6.30 -2.13 -13.98
C ASN A 50 5.75 -3.15 -12.98
N THR A 51 5.56 -4.38 -13.43
CA THR A 51 4.89 -5.46 -12.68
C THR A 51 5.79 -6.21 -11.70
N ASP A 52 7.04 -5.77 -11.51
CA ASP A 52 7.94 -6.36 -10.50
C ASP A 52 7.40 -6.15 -9.08
N ALA A 53 6.59 -5.11 -8.87
CA ALA A 53 5.89 -4.86 -7.63
C ALA A 53 4.50 -5.54 -7.63
N PRO A 54 4.09 -6.22 -6.54
CA PRO A 54 2.83 -6.99 -6.50
C PRO A 54 1.58 -6.11 -6.69
N VAL A 55 1.63 -4.87 -6.20
CA VAL A 55 0.55 -3.89 -6.42
C VAL A 55 0.41 -3.58 -7.91
N ALA A 56 1.52 -3.32 -8.60
CA ALA A 56 1.47 -3.04 -10.03
C ALA A 56 1.05 -4.27 -10.85
N ALA A 57 1.56 -5.47 -10.51
CA ALA A 57 1.14 -6.72 -11.13
C ALA A 57 -0.39 -6.91 -11.07
N HIS A 58 -1.00 -6.64 -9.92
CA HIS A 58 -2.46 -6.73 -9.76
C HIS A 58 -3.21 -5.71 -10.62
N PHE A 59 -2.86 -4.43 -10.52
CA PHE A 59 -3.61 -3.33 -11.15
C PHE A 59 -3.27 -3.10 -12.63
N CYS A 60 -2.31 -3.83 -13.20
CA CYS A 60 -1.99 -3.85 -14.63
C CYS A 60 -2.68 -5.01 -15.39
N SER A 61 -3.44 -5.87 -14.70
CA SER A 61 -4.17 -6.98 -15.34
C SER A 61 -5.44 -6.51 -16.07
N ASN A 62 -5.93 -7.28 -17.04
CA ASN A 62 -7.02 -6.88 -17.95
C ASN A 62 -8.35 -6.48 -17.26
N THR A 63 -8.58 -6.89 -16.01
CA THR A 63 -9.82 -6.64 -15.28
C THR A 63 -9.70 -5.56 -14.20
N HIS A 64 -8.49 -5.06 -13.94
CA HIS A 64 -8.19 -4.15 -12.83
C HIS A 64 -7.48 -2.89 -13.31
N SER A 65 -7.65 -1.79 -12.58
CA SER A 65 -6.97 -0.54 -12.88
C SER A 65 -6.76 0.27 -11.62
N ILE A 66 -5.94 1.33 -11.72
CA ILE A 66 -5.78 2.33 -10.67
C ILE A 66 -7.10 2.96 -10.17
N LYS A 67 -8.18 2.92 -10.95
CA LYS A 67 -9.51 3.42 -10.54
C LYS A 67 -10.13 2.55 -9.45
N ASP A 68 -9.74 1.27 -9.41
CA ASP A 68 -10.21 0.29 -8.44
C ASP A 68 -9.38 0.31 -7.14
N LEU A 69 -8.34 1.16 -7.06
CA LEU A 69 -7.42 1.24 -5.93
C LEU A 69 -7.96 2.20 -4.84
N ARG A 70 -8.07 1.69 -3.61
CA ARG A 70 -8.30 2.49 -2.40
C ARG A 70 -7.16 2.28 -1.41
N VAL A 71 -6.87 3.31 -0.63
CA VAL A 71 -5.81 3.29 0.37
C VAL A 71 -6.36 3.79 1.70
N THR A 72 -6.00 3.10 2.78
CA THR A 72 -6.28 3.53 4.15
C THR A 72 -5.03 3.36 4.99
N VAL A 73 -4.77 4.29 5.91
CA VAL A 73 -3.69 4.15 6.89
C VAL A 73 -4.19 3.27 8.03
N LEU A 74 -3.44 2.21 8.34
CA LEU A 74 -3.73 1.34 9.47
C LEU A 74 -3.09 1.86 10.75
N LYS A 75 -1.85 2.35 10.65
CA LYS A 75 -1.07 2.86 11.79
C LYS A 75 -0.03 3.88 11.33
N GLY A 76 0.26 4.86 12.17
CA GLY A 76 1.32 5.86 11.93
C GLY A 76 2.03 6.29 13.20
N ASN A 77 3.01 7.18 13.07
CA ASN A 77 3.85 7.71 14.16
C ASN A 77 4.75 6.64 14.81
N PHE A 78 5.33 5.72 14.04
CA PHE A 78 6.34 4.82 14.59
C PHE A 78 7.61 5.61 14.93
N LYS A 79 8.12 5.45 16.16
CA LYS A 79 9.23 6.26 16.68
C LYS A 79 10.60 5.86 16.12
N THR A 80 10.77 4.66 15.59
CA THR A 80 12.04 4.18 15.02
C THR A 80 11.85 2.97 14.10
N GLN A 81 12.73 2.82 13.11
CA GLN A 81 12.73 1.71 12.15
C GLN A 81 13.00 0.33 12.78
N GLN A 82 13.55 0.27 14.00
CA GLN A 82 13.93 -0.99 14.65
C GLN A 82 12.74 -1.83 15.15
N LYS A 83 11.56 -1.23 15.40
CA LYS A 83 10.34 -1.98 15.76
C LYS A 83 9.52 -2.46 14.54
N GLN A 84 9.99 -2.16 13.32
CA GLN A 84 9.30 -2.51 12.06
C GLN A 84 9.56 -3.95 11.63
N LYS A 85 10.65 -4.58 12.10
CA LYS A 85 11.02 -5.94 11.71
C LYS A 85 10.17 -7.05 12.34
N GLU A 86 9.55 -6.82 13.50
CA GLU A 86 8.74 -7.85 14.17
C GLU A 86 7.34 -8.04 13.56
N VAL A 87 6.84 -7.07 12.79
CA VAL A 87 5.56 -7.21 12.07
C VAL A 87 5.75 -7.76 10.64
N GLY A 88 6.92 -7.55 10.04
CA GLY A 88 7.24 -7.96 8.67
C GLY A 88 7.42 -9.47 8.45
N ILE A 89 7.47 -10.29 9.49
CA ILE A 89 7.68 -11.75 9.37
C ILE A 89 6.37 -12.51 9.09
N GLN A 90 5.19 -11.87 9.15
CA GLN A 90 3.91 -12.52 8.82
C GLN A 90 3.21 -12.00 7.56
N THR A 91 3.75 -11.00 6.86
CA THR A 91 3.14 -10.44 5.64
C THR A 91 3.60 -11.14 4.36
N HIS A 92 3.60 -12.47 4.35
CA HIS A 92 3.41 -13.23 3.11
C HIS A 92 1.91 -13.45 2.89
N ALA A 93 1.15 -12.36 2.77
CA ALA A 93 -0.24 -12.43 2.33
C ALA A 93 -0.27 -12.19 0.82
N LYS A 94 -0.50 -13.31 0.12
CA LYS A 94 -0.62 -13.49 -1.33
C LYS A 94 -1.38 -12.35 -2.01
N VAL A 95 -0.73 -11.75 -3.00
CA VAL A 95 -1.38 -11.19 -4.20
C VAL A 95 -1.43 -12.28 -5.25
#